data_AF-E0SQB2-F1
#
_entry.id   AF-E0SQB2-F1
#
_cell.length_a   1.000
_cell.length_b   1.000
_cell.length_c   1.000
_cell.angle_alpha   90.00
_cell.angle_beta   90.00
_cell.angle_gamma   90.00
#
_symmetry.space_group_name_H-M   'P 1'
#
loop_
_entity.id
_entity.type
_entity.pdbx_description
1 polymer ?
#
loop_
_entity_poly.entity_id
_entity_poly.type
_entity_poly.pdbx_seq_one_letter_code
_entity_poly.pdbx_strand_id
1 'polypeptide(L)'
;MVWLSKRELAYYIVLKRVFGYNQFNLGEALDILKYLGSKRIARKIIRRLAKRGFIQKINEVNYRVMELEPALINILSRYIFNRMYKSMRSQNTPIKIIEKELRIIVHGNCMDRNLEVLGRSLSDIMYIECKENH
;
A
#
# COMPACT_ATOMS: atom_id res chain seq x y z
N MET A 1 4.68 -9.20 -10.31
CA MET A 1 5.09 -8.11 -9.39
C MET A 1 4.76 -6.78 -10.05
N VAL A 2 3.74 -6.07 -9.59
CA VAL A 2 3.35 -4.77 -10.17
C VAL A 2 3.51 -3.69 -9.10
N TRP A 3 4.77 -3.44 -8.72
CA TRP A 3 5.17 -2.21 -8.02
C TRP A 3 5.03 -1.03 -9.01
N LEU A 4 4.86 0.19 -8.50
CA LEU A 4 5.17 1.43 -9.24
C LEU A 4 6.46 1.30 -10.09
N SER A 5 6.37 1.45 -11.41
CA SER A 5 7.62 1.58 -12.18
C SER A 5 8.42 2.80 -11.70
N LYS A 6 9.75 2.80 -11.88
CA LYS A 6 10.61 3.98 -11.59
C LYS A 6 10.01 5.27 -12.18
N ARG A 7 9.43 5.17 -13.37
CA ARG A 7 8.71 6.26 -14.03
C ARG A 7 7.44 6.67 -13.28
N GLU A 8 6.59 5.74 -12.88
CA GLU A 8 5.37 6.08 -12.10
C GLU A 8 5.72 6.75 -10.77
N LEU A 9 6.78 6.31 -10.09
CA LEU A 9 7.27 6.93 -8.85
C LEU A 9 7.79 8.35 -9.10
N ALA A 10 8.58 8.57 -10.16
CA ALA A 10 9.07 9.91 -10.52
C ALA A 10 7.91 10.89 -10.77
N TYR A 11 6.88 10.43 -11.49
CA TYR A 11 5.67 11.23 -11.75
C TYR A 11 4.93 11.56 -10.45
N TYR A 12 4.76 10.60 -9.55
CA TYR A 12 4.15 10.84 -8.23
C TYR A 12 4.95 11.89 -7.43
N ILE A 13 6.28 11.77 -7.38
CA ILE A 13 7.14 12.70 -6.64
C ILE A 13 7.00 14.13 -7.19
N VAL A 14 7.03 14.31 -8.52
CA VAL A 14 6.86 15.64 -9.12
C VAL A 14 5.48 16.21 -8.83
N LEU A 15 4.41 15.41 -8.98
CA LEU A 15 3.06 15.86 -8.64
C LEU A 15 2.96 16.29 -7.16
N LYS A 16 3.51 15.49 -6.24
CA LYS A 16 3.52 15.80 -4.80
C LYS A 16 4.29 17.08 -4.50
N ARG A 17 5.43 17.29 -5.15
CA ARG A 17 6.27 18.48 -4.92
C ARG A 17 5.64 19.77 -5.45
N VAL A 18 4.92 19.69 -6.57
CA VAL A 18 4.31 20.87 -7.19
C VAL A 18 2.95 21.20 -6.58
N PHE A 19 2.10 20.20 -6.35
CA PHE A 19 0.72 20.42 -5.92
C PHE A 19 0.49 20.15 -4.43
N GLY A 20 1.46 19.56 -3.72
CA GLY A 20 1.26 19.13 -2.34
C GLY A 20 0.10 18.14 -2.23
N TYR A 21 -0.75 18.35 -1.22
CA TYR A 21 -2.02 17.61 -1.05
C TYR A 21 -3.24 18.44 -1.50
N ASN A 22 -3.01 19.52 -2.26
CA ASN A 22 -4.09 20.33 -2.81
C ASN A 22 -4.73 19.64 -4.02
N GLN A 23 -5.94 20.10 -4.37
CA GLN A 23 -6.56 19.71 -5.63
C GLN A 23 -5.84 20.37 -6.80
N PHE A 24 -5.64 19.62 -7.87
CA PHE A 24 -5.03 20.10 -9.11
C PHE A 24 -5.83 19.67 -10.34
N ASN A 25 -5.75 20.46 -11.41
CA ASN A 25 -6.39 20.13 -12.68
C ASN A 25 -5.50 19.20 -13.51
N LEU A 26 -6.12 18.29 -14.27
CA LEU A 26 -5.42 17.38 -15.17
C LEU A 26 -4.59 18.13 -16.22
N GLY A 27 -5.09 19.25 -16.76
CA GLY A 27 -4.37 20.09 -17.71
C GLY A 27 -3.06 20.60 -17.14
N GLU A 28 -3.12 21.25 -15.97
CA GLU A 28 -1.95 21.76 -15.24
C GLU A 28 -0.92 20.65 -14.99
N ALA A 29 -1.37 19.50 -14.47
CA ALA A 29 -0.51 18.36 -14.25
C ALA A 29 0.15 17.87 -15.54
N LEU A 30 -0.58 17.83 -16.67
CA LEU A 30 -0.01 17.44 -17.95
C LEU A 30 1.00 18.45 -18.50
N ASP A 31 0.82 19.74 -18.21
CA ASP A 31 1.76 20.79 -18.63
C ASP A 31 3.07 20.75 -17.85
N ILE A 32 3.05 20.33 -16.58
CA ILE A 32 4.26 20.06 -15.79
C ILE A 32 4.90 18.74 -16.22
N LEU A 33 4.11 17.67 -16.31
CA LEU A 33 4.63 16.32 -16.58
C LEU A 33 5.12 16.13 -18.02
N LYS A 34 4.86 17.07 -18.93
CA LYS A 34 5.37 17.02 -20.31
C LYS A 34 6.90 16.97 -20.38
N TYR A 35 7.59 17.50 -19.37
CA TYR A 35 9.05 17.46 -19.27
C TYR A 35 9.61 16.10 -18.84
N LEU A 36 8.78 15.20 -18.29
CA LEU A 36 9.15 13.82 -17.98
C LEU A 36 8.79 12.83 -19.10
N GLY A 37 7.90 13.22 -20.01
CA GLY A 37 7.44 12.39 -21.11
C GLY A 37 6.14 12.91 -21.73
N SER A 38 5.64 12.22 -22.76
CA SER A 38 4.47 12.71 -23.49
C SER A 38 3.21 12.85 -22.62
N LYS A 39 2.34 13.81 -22.95
CA LYS A 39 1.04 14.02 -22.27
C LYS A 39 0.19 12.73 -22.24
N ARG A 40 0.28 11.88 -23.28
CA ARG A 40 -0.39 10.57 -23.34
C ARG A 40 0.12 9.62 -22.25
N ILE A 41 1.44 9.55 -22.05
CA ILE A 41 2.06 8.73 -21.01
C ILE A 41 1.69 9.27 -19.63
N ALA A 42 1.78 10.59 -19.44
CA ALA A 42 1.42 11.26 -18.19
C ALA A 42 -0.01 10.94 -17.76
N ARG A 43 -0.98 11.08 -18.68
CA ARG A 43 -2.38 10.74 -18.43
C ARG A 43 -2.58 9.27 -18.04
N LYS A 44 -1.85 8.36 -18.69
CA LYS A 44 -1.88 6.92 -18.35
C LYS A 44 -1.34 6.67 -16.94
N ILE A 45 -0.24 7.32 -16.58
CA ILE A 45 0.38 7.21 -15.26
C ILE A 45 -0.56 7.77 -14.17
N ILE A 46 -1.13 8.96 -14.36
CA ILE A 46 -2.08 9.56 -13.39
C ILE A 46 -3.24 8.60 -13.12
N ARG A 47 -3.84 7.99 -14.17
CA ARG A 47 -4.92 7.00 -14.00
C ARG A 47 -4.47 5.77 -13.21
N ARG A 48 -3.23 5.28 -13.43
CA ARG A 48 -2.68 4.14 -12.69
C ARG A 48 -2.39 4.49 -11.23
N LEU A 49 -1.82 5.68 -10.99
CA LEU A 49 -1.61 6.20 -9.64
C LEU A 49 -2.95 6.34 -8.90
N ALA A 50 -3.99 6.79 -9.60
CA ALA A 50 -5.33 6.90 -9.03
C ALA A 50 -5.93 5.53 -8.66
N LYS A 51 -5.84 4.55 -9.57
CA LYS A 51 -6.29 3.17 -9.29
C LYS A 51 -5.58 2.54 -8.08
N ARG A 52 -4.35 2.97 -7.79
CA ARG A 52 -3.50 2.45 -6.72
C ARG A 52 -3.56 3.27 -5.43
N GLY A 53 -4.36 4.33 -5.38
CA GLY A 53 -4.53 5.15 -4.18
C GLY A 53 -3.44 6.21 -3.96
N PHE A 54 -2.46 6.37 -4.86
CA PHE A 54 -1.46 7.44 -4.75
C PHE A 54 -2.02 8.82 -5.13
N ILE A 55 -3.13 8.83 -5.87
CA ILE A 55 -3.87 10.02 -6.27
C ILE A 55 -5.35 9.71 -6.06
N GLN A 56 -6.12 10.67 -5.58
CA GLN A 56 -7.57 10.60 -5.53
C GLN A 56 -8.14 11.33 -6.74
N LYS A 57 -9.04 10.67 -7.48
CA LYS A 57 -9.84 11.35 -8.51
C LYS A 57 -11.03 12.03 -7.82
N ILE A 58 -11.10 13.36 -7.89
CA ILE A 58 -12.20 14.13 -7.31
C ILE A 58 -13.37 14.21 -8.30
N ASN A 59 -13.05 14.49 -9.56
CA ASN A 59 -13.99 14.43 -10.68
C ASN A 59 -13.23 14.10 -11.97
N GLU A 60 -13.84 14.29 -13.15
CA GLU A 60 -13.23 13.90 -14.43
C GLU A 60 -11.88 14.56 -14.72
N VAL A 61 -11.73 15.82 -14.29
CA VAL A 61 -10.57 16.66 -14.59
C VAL A 61 -9.77 17.06 -13.36
N ASN A 62 -10.29 16.86 -12.15
CA ASN A 62 -9.62 17.24 -10.91
C ASN A 62 -9.16 16.03 -10.10
N TYR A 63 -7.94 16.17 -9.55
CA TYR A 63 -7.25 15.13 -8.81
C TYR A 63 -6.61 15.73 -7.56
N ARG A 64 -6.26 14.87 -6.59
CA ARG A 64 -5.51 15.24 -5.38
C ARG A 64 -4.43 14.20 -5.13
N VAL A 65 -3.20 14.61 -4.80
CA VAL A 65 -2.16 13.65 -4.41
C VAL A 65 -2.47 13.11 -3.03
N MET A 66 -2.26 11.82 -2.80
CA MET A 66 -2.43 11.17 -1.50
C MET A 66 -1.10 10.88 -0.84
N GLU A 67 -1.15 10.62 0.47
CA GLU A 67 0.00 10.18 1.23
C GLU A 67 0.56 8.86 0.69
N LEU A 68 1.88 8.74 0.73
CA LEU A 68 2.58 7.62 0.12
C LEU A 68 2.31 6.32 0.88
N GLU A 69 2.39 6.39 2.20
CA GLU A 69 2.35 5.23 3.09
C GLU A 69 1.01 4.49 3.03
N PRO A 70 -0.17 5.13 3.17
CA PRO A 70 -1.46 4.43 3.02
C PRO A 70 -1.63 3.77 1.65
N ALA A 71 -1.17 4.41 0.58
CA ALA A 71 -1.21 3.84 -0.76
C ALA A 71 -0.28 2.62 -0.91
N LEU A 72 0.91 2.65 -0.28
CA LEU A 72 1.81 1.51 -0.22
C LEU A 72 1.21 0.37 0.61
N ILE A 73 0.64 0.65 1.78
CA ILE A 73 -0.02 -0.35 2.64
C ILE A 73 -1.12 -1.08 1.85
N ASN A 74 -1.97 -0.35 1.13
CA ASN A 74 -3.04 -0.95 0.32
C ASN A 74 -2.52 -1.97 -0.71
N ILE A 75 -1.36 -1.70 -1.33
CA ILE A 75 -0.78 -2.56 -2.36
C ILE A 75 0.03 -3.71 -1.74
N LEU A 76 0.65 -3.47 -0.59
CA LEU A 76 1.60 -4.38 0.04
C LEU A 76 0.97 -5.27 1.11
N SER A 77 -0.20 -4.93 1.66
CA SER A 77 -0.84 -5.67 2.76
C SER A 77 -0.91 -7.18 2.49
N ARG A 78 -1.43 -7.58 1.34
CA ARG A 78 -1.51 -8.98 0.89
C ARG A 78 -0.13 -9.63 0.72
N TYR A 79 0.85 -8.86 0.24
CA TYR A 79 2.22 -9.35 0.07
C TYR A 79 2.89 -9.57 1.44
N ILE A 80 2.80 -8.60 2.36
CA ILE A 80 3.35 -8.68 3.71
C ILE A 80 2.73 -9.88 4.43
N PHE A 81 1.39 -10.01 4.39
CA PHE A 81 0.67 -11.15 4.95
C PHE A 81 1.22 -12.48 4.45
N ASN A 82 1.32 -12.65 3.13
CA ASN A 82 1.82 -13.88 2.52
C ASN A 82 3.28 -14.20 2.90
N ARG A 83 4.11 -13.17 3.06
CA ARG A 83 5.52 -13.33 3.47
C ARG A 83 5.60 -13.77 4.93
N MET A 84 4.87 -13.11 5.83
CA MET A 84 4.81 -13.46 7.24
C MET A 84 4.29 -14.88 7.44
N TYR A 85 3.18 -15.22 6.79
CA TYR A 85 2.63 -16.57 6.81
C TYR A 85 3.65 -17.64 6.42
N LYS A 86 4.33 -17.46 5.28
CA LYS A 86 5.34 -18.42 4.81
C LYS A 86 6.51 -18.55 5.79
N SER A 87 6.96 -17.43 6.36
CA SER A 87 8.04 -17.43 7.35
C SER A 87 7.64 -18.17 8.63
N MET A 88 6.45 -17.91 9.18
CA MET A 88 5.93 -18.58 10.37
C MET A 88 5.75 -20.08 10.13
N ARG A 89 5.23 -20.48 8.96
CA ARG A 89 5.17 -21.90 8.55
C ARG A 89 6.54 -22.56 8.52
N SER A 90 7.56 -21.89 7.97
CA SER A 90 8.92 -22.46 7.92
C SER A 90 9.57 -22.61 9.30
N GLN A 91 9.10 -21.85 10.29
CA GLN A 91 9.54 -21.93 11.68
C GLN A 91 8.74 -22.96 12.49
N ASN A 92 7.85 -23.74 11.84
CA ASN A 92 6.92 -24.67 12.48
C ASN A 92 6.01 -24.01 13.53
N THR A 93 5.74 -22.70 13.39
CA THR A 93 4.78 -22.00 14.26
C THR A 93 3.37 -22.56 14.00
N PRO A 94 2.60 -22.97 15.03
CA PRO A 94 1.26 -23.47 14.83
C PRO A 94 0.35 -22.30 14.44
N ILE A 95 -0.10 -22.27 13.19
CA ILE A 95 -0.86 -21.14 12.65
C ILE A 95 -2.16 -21.57 11.98
N LYS A 96 -3.20 -20.77 12.19
CA LYS A 96 -4.50 -20.85 11.55
C LYS A 96 -4.76 -19.56 10.78
N ILE A 97 -5.09 -19.67 9.50
CA ILE A 97 -5.39 -18.52 8.64
C ILE A 97 -6.90 -18.29 8.56
N ILE A 98 -7.31 -17.03 8.64
CA ILE A 98 -8.63 -16.58 8.21
C ILE A 98 -8.44 -15.56 7.08
N GLU A 99 -8.62 -16.03 5.85
CA GLU A 99 -8.15 -15.32 4.65
C GLU A 99 -9.00 -14.09 4.28
N LYS A 100 -10.27 -14.07 4.68
CA LYS A 100 -11.21 -12.97 4.38
C LYS A 100 -10.81 -11.64 5.03
N GLU A 101 -9.96 -11.66 6.05
CA GLU A 101 -9.65 -10.49 6.89
C GLU A 101 -8.15 -10.20 7.00
N LEU A 102 -7.30 -10.82 6.16
CA LEU A 102 -5.84 -10.79 6.35
C LEU A 102 -5.45 -11.13 7.80
N ARG A 103 -6.08 -12.15 8.37
CA ARG A 103 -5.95 -12.50 9.78
C ARG A 103 -5.12 -13.76 9.97
N ILE A 104 -4.10 -13.67 10.83
CA ILE A 104 -3.23 -14.77 11.26
C ILE A 104 -3.55 -15.05 12.73
N ILE A 105 -3.99 -16.26 13.03
CA ILE A 105 -4.15 -16.74 14.41
C ILE A 105 -2.99 -17.70 14.68
N VAL A 106 -2.15 -17.36 15.63
CA VAL A 106 -1.07 -18.20 16.13
C VAL A 106 -1.59 -18.98 17.34
N HIS A 107 -1.52 -20.30 17.29
CA HIS A 107 -1.84 -21.17 18.42
C HIS A 107 -0.55 -21.55 19.14
N GLY A 108 -0.43 -21.33 20.45
CA GLY A 108 0.80 -21.69 21.19
C GLY A 108 1.08 -20.85 22.43
N ASN A 109 2.33 -20.91 22.92
CA ASN A 109 2.76 -20.12 24.08
C ASN A 109 2.79 -18.63 23.71
N CYS A 110 1.83 -17.86 24.23
CA CYS A 110 1.61 -16.46 23.88
C CYS A 110 2.59 -15.46 24.50
N MET A 111 3.67 -15.95 25.12
CA MET A 111 4.73 -15.11 25.68
C MET A 111 5.80 -14.64 24.66
N ASP A 112 5.61 -14.87 23.35
CA ASP A 112 6.48 -14.30 22.34
C ASP A 112 6.23 -12.80 22.17
N ARG A 113 7.09 -12.00 22.82
CA ARG A 113 7.08 -10.54 22.79
C ARG A 113 7.14 -9.97 21.36
N ASN A 114 7.76 -10.67 20.41
CA ASN A 114 7.83 -10.20 19.02
C ASN A 114 6.48 -10.34 18.31
N LEU A 115 5.74 -11.43 18.55
CA LEU A 115 4.39 -11.60 17.98
C LEU A 115 3.42 -10.55 18.53
N GLU A 116 3.54 -10.24 19.82
CA GLU A 116 2.73 -9.19 20.44
C GLU A 116 3.04 -7.81 19.85
N VAL A 117 4.33 -7.45 19.70
CA VAL A 117 4.74 -6.20 19.06
C VAL A 117 4.21 -6.13 17.63
N LEU A 118 4.38 -7.21 16.84
CA LEU A 118 3.89 -7.26 15.46
C LEU A 118 2.36 -7.12 15.38
N GLY A 119 1.62 -7.78 16.25
CA GLY A 119 0.16 -7.68 16.29
C GLY A 119 -0.34 -6.27 16.60
N ARG A 120 0.33 -5.55 17.51
CA ARG A 120 0.00 -4.16 17.82
C ARG A 120 0.44 -3.19 16.72
N SER A 121 1.64 -3.36 16.18
CA SER A 121 2.23 -2.43 15.20
C SER A 121 1.67 -2.55 13.80
N LEU A 122 1.04 -3.68 13.46
CA LEU A 122 0.48 -3.93 12.12
C LEU A 122 -1.04 -4.01 12.12
N SER A 123 -1.72 -3.62 13.21
CA SER A 123 -3.17 -3.81 13.38
C SER A 123 -4.02 -3.09 12.32
N ASP A 124 -3.47 -2.04 11.69
CA ASP A 124 -4.06 -1.30 10.57
C ASP A 124 -3.86 -2.00 9.20
N ILE A 125 -2.95 -2.97 9.12
CA ILE A 125 -2.58 -3.72 7.92
C ILE A 125 -3.14 -5.15 7.95
N MET A 126 -3.02 -5.82 9.09
CA MET A 126 -3.41 -7.21 9.31
C MET A 126 -3.63 -7.51 10.78
N TYR A 127 -4.43 -8.53 11.09
CA TYR A 127 -4.66 -8.92 12.48
C TYR A 127 -3.82 -10.16 12.84
N ILE A 128 -3.01 -10.05 13.89
CA ILE A 128 -2.23 -11.17 14.45
C ILE A 128 -2.72 -11.40 15.86
N GLU A 129 -3.26 -12.59 16.11
CA GLU A 129 -3.79 -12.99 17.42
C GLU A 129 -3.03 -14.21 17.91
N CYS A 130 -2.67 -14.23 19.19
CA CYS A 130 -2.21 -15.45 19.83
C CYS A 130 -3.34 -16.06 20.66
N LYS A 131 -3.56 -17.36 20.50
CA LYS A 131 -4.50 -18.15 21.31
C LYS A 131 -3.76 -19.27 22.01
N GLU A 132 -3.90 -19.32 23.34
CA GLU A 132 -3.47 -20.47 24.12
C GLU A 132 -4.40 -21.65 23.82
N ASN A 133 -3.82 -22.85 23.67
CA ASN A 133 -4.61 -24.06 23.54
C ASN A 133 -5.01 -24.47 24.98
N HIS A 134 -6.31 -24.34 25.30
CA HIS A 134 -6.90 -24.97 26.47
C HIS A 134 -7.01 -26.49 26.29
#